data_AF-A0A0F9RZR7-F1
#
_entry.id   AF-A0A0F9RZR7-F1
#
_cell.length_a   1.000
_cell.length_b   1.000
_cell.length_c   1.000
_cell.angle_alpha   90.00
_cell.angle_beta   90.00
_cell.angle_gamma   90.00
#
_symmetry.space_group_name_H-M   'P 1'
#
loop_
_entity.id
_entity.type
_entity.pdbx_description
1 polymer ?
#
loop_
_entity_poly.entity_id
_entity_poly.type
_entity_poly.pdbx_seq_one_letter_code
_entity_poly.pdbx_strand_id
1 'polypeptide(L)' 'MAIEIFKQMRRSAERNRQVKEEIETALTHNLGGSGGTCVVTIYQK' A
#
# COMPACT_ATOMS: atom_id res chain seq x y z
N MET A 1 -6.69 -2.12 -1.50
CA MET A 1 -5.41 -2.02 -0.76
C MET A 1 -4.24 -1.75 -1.70
N ALA A 2 -3.97 -2.62 -2.68
CA ALA A 2 -2.85 -2.46 -3.63
C ALA A 2 -2.88 -1.13 -4.42
N ILE A 3 -4.04 -0.68 -4.90
CA ILE A 3 -4.14 0.57 -5.68
C ILE A 3 -3.66 1.81 -4.90
N GLU A 4 -3.91 1.87 -3.59
CA GLU A 4 -3.45 2.98 -2.77
C GLU A 4 -1.93 2.96 -2.65
N ILE A 5 -1.31 1.78 -2.50
CA ILE A 5 0.16 1.65 -2.51
C ILE A 5 0.73 2.21 -3.81
N PHE A 6 0.17 1.83 -4.97
CA PHE A 6 0.64 2.37 -6.24
C PHE A 6 0.43 3.89 -6.36
N LYS A 7 -0.71 4.42 -5.92
CA LYS A 7 -0.95 5.88 -5.91
C LYS A 7 0.09 6.60 -5.05
N GLN A 8 0.39 6.07 -3.87
CA GLN A 8 1.37 6.66 -2.95
C GLN A 8 2.80 6.59 -3.51
N MET A 9 3.24 5.43 -3.99
CA MET A 9 4.59 5.23 -4.57
C MET A 9 4.81 6.02 -5.86
N ARG A 10 3.75 6.31 -6.62
CA ARG A 10 3.78 7.08 -7.88
C ARG A 10 3.47 8.57 -7.72
N ARG A 11 3.38 9.07 -6.49
CA ARG A 11 3.06 10.48 -6.17
C ARG A 11 1.74 10.97 -6.78
N SER A 12 0.73 10.10 -6.81
CA SER A 12 -0.60 10.40 -7.37
C SER A 12 -1.73 10.14 -6.38
N ALA A 13 -1.44 10.12 -5.07
CA ALA A 13 -2.47 10.01 -4.06
C ALA A 13 -3.25 11.33 -3.96
N GLU A 14 -4.57 11.23 -4.06
CA GLU A 14 -5.46 12.39 -4.11
C GLU A 14 -5.62 13.06 -2.73
N ARG A 15 -5.95 14.36 -2.77
CA ARG A 15 -6.17 15.22 -1.59
C ARG A 15 -4.90 15.30 -0.73
N ASN A 16 -5.06 15.45 0.58
CA ASN A 16 -3.96 15.62 1.54
C ASN A 16 -3.43 14.28 2.08
N ARG A 17 -3.53 13.20 1.29
CA ARG A 17 -3.14 11.84 1.72
C ARG A 17 -1.77 11.40 1.21
N GLN A 18 -1.19 12.13 0.26
CA GLN A 18 0.13 11.81 -0.27
C GLN A 18 1.17 11.88 0.85
N VAL A 19 1.86 10.76 1.10
CA VAL A 19 3.03 10.72 1.99
C VAL A 19 4.08 11.68 1.44
N LYS A 20 4.70 12.46 2.33
CA LYS A 20 5.58 13.58 1.95
C LYS A 20 6.87 13.06 1.33
N GLU A 21 7.41 12.02 1.93
CA GLU A 21 8.60 11.29 1.53
C GLU A 21 8.33 10.49 0.25
N GLU A 22 9.40 10.24 -0.51
CA GLU A 22 9.35 9.25 -1.57
C GLU A 22 9.36 7.84 -0.96
N ILE A 23 8.48 6.97 -1.46
CA ILE A 23 8.32 5.60 -0.96
C ILE A 23 9.02 4.64 -1.92
N GLU A 24 10.15 4.11 -1.50
CA GLU A 24 10.92 3.07 -2.20
C GLU A 24 10.36 1.66 -1.95
N THR A 25 9.77 1.44 -0.77
CA THR A 25 9.26 0.13 -0.34
C THR A 25 7.94 0.29 0.40
N ALA A 26 6.98 -0.55 0.08
CA ALA A 26 5.65 -0.54 0.67
C ALA A 26 5.10 -1.95 0.87
N LEU A 27 4.02 -2.08 1.65
CA LEU A 27 3.42 -3.36 1.98
C LEU A 27 1.89 -3.27 2.08
N THR A 28 1.21 -4.32 1.63
CA THR A 28 -0.19 -4.60 1.99
C THR A 28 -0.29 -5.83 2.87
N HIS A 29 -1.14 -5.76 3.89
CA HIS A 29 -1.49 -6.87 4.78
C HIS A 29 -3.01 -7.08 4.72
N ASN A 30 -3.46 -8.14 4.04
CA ASN A 30 -4.88 -8.41 3.85
C ASN A 30 -5.29 -9.72 4.51
N LEU A 31 -6.30 -9.66 5.36
CA LEU A 31 -6.85 -10.80 6.08
C LEU A 31 -8.25 -11.13 5.55
N GLY A 32 -8.57 -12.42 5.52
CA GLY A 32 -9.90 -12.94 5.20
C GLY A 32 -10.62 -13.48 6.44
N GLY A 33 -11.92 -13.18 6.57
CA GLY A 33 -12.75 -13.62 7.70
C GLY A 33 -12.20 -13.14 9.05
N SER A 34 -12.13 -14.04 10.03
CA SER A 34 -11.53 -13.79 11.35
C SER A 34 -10.00 -13.90 11.35
N GLY A 35 -9.34 -13.85 10.18
CA GLY A 35 -7.88 -13.98 10.05
C GLY A 35 -7.37 -15.40 9.80
N GLY A 36 -8.25 -16.33 9.40
CA GLY A 36 -7.85 -17.70 9.04
C GLY A 36 -7.02 -17.80 7.75
N THR A 37 -6.99 -16.73 6.96
CA THR A 37 -6.08 -16.58 5.81
C THR A 37 -5.57 -15.16 5.75
N CYS A 38 -4.28 -15.04 5.46
CA CYS A 38 -3.60 -13.76 5.33
C CYS A 38 -2.70 -13.75 4.09
N VAL A 39 -2.77 -12.67 3.32
CA VAL A 39 -1.87 -12.39 2.21
C VAL A 39 -1.08 -11.12 2.52
N VAL A 40 0.23 -11.24 2.46
CA VAL A 40 1.16 -10.12 2.55
C VAL A 40 1.82 -9.93 1.19
N THR A 41 1.92 -8.69 0.73
CA THR A 41 2.62 -8.34 -0.50
C THR A 41 3.53 -7.16 -0.24
N ILE A 42 4.81 -7.32 -0.59
CA ILE A 42 5.82 -6.27 -0.54
C ILE A 42 5.98 -5.72 -1.96
N TYR A 43 6.01 -4.39 -2.07
CA TYR A 43 6.20 -3.66 -3.32
C TYR A 43 7.52 -2.88 -3.21
N GLN A 44 8.31 -2.91 -4.27
CA GLN A 44 9.56 -2.16 -4.38
C GLN A 44 9.60 -1.48 -5.75
N LYS A 45 10.19 -0.29 -5.82
CA LYS A 45 10.27 0.53 -7.03
C LYS A 45 11.49 0.20 -7.87
#